data_AF-A0A814SMX3-F1
#
_entry.id   AF-A0A814SMX3-F1
#
_cell.length_a   1.000
_cell.length_b   1.000
_cell.length_c   1.000
_cell.angle_alpha   90.00
_cell.angle_beta   90.00
_cell.angle_gamma   90.00
#
_symmetry.space_group_name_H-M   'P 1'
#
loop_
_entity.id
_entity.type
_entity.pdbx_description
1 polymer ?
#
loop_
_entity_poly.entity_id
_entity_poly.type
_entity_poly.pdbx_seq_one_letter_code
_entity_poly.pdbx_strand_id
1 'polypeptide(L)'
;MDNKLTKIRRTFAAQLTAKHKLKLTIPNHDSSEATFELFLREMQQQLHKKLAKQNEQLLHESNGNSPLFIQKKQLQKDIEDFQLLEQRQDARAIQQLIERVEHMAMFNRKQDIGGIASSIQSSQLPNQPIVMSPIKLNSPLCSYRALCSELVERLNWPSEVFASEYDRCFCKTCYPLSMPNICQVNTGNKYPTIIPRNWMKFGLKVDGVQTKVHQIWDKWAVSYHGTVPSAALSMIKHRQICLPGDTLFDGTRLTIRLGHIPDQKAFFTSPTIRYAAQNHYATSIEFTSQIDKCVYTAKIVLRCRQMPDSFTVQGQTLNNSIQNDSDFCDLIPDDEIEWKTDKRGSVIFDGLCVHLKKVLTHENNFQQTTVHY
;
A
#
# COMPACT_ATOMS: atom_id res chain seq x y z
N MET A 1 -3.56 -2.14 -32.20
CA MET A 1 -3.41 -1.52 -30.87
C MET A 1 -4.11 -0.16 -30.78
N ASP A 2 -4.11 0.65 -31.85
CA ASP A 2 -4.72 1.99 -31.87
C ASP A 2 -6.17 2.07 -31.37
N ASN A 3 -7.04 1.15 -31.80
CA ASN A 3 -8.47 1.22 -31.41
C ASN A 3 -8.70 1.06 -29.88
N LYS A 4 -7.88 0.23 -29.20
CA LYS A 4 -7.99 0.05 -27.74
C LYS A 4 -7.50 1.30 -26.99
N LEU A 5 -6.40 1.90 -27.44
CA LEU A 5 -5.84 3.12 -26.83
C LEU A 5 -6.77 4.32 -27.03
N THR A 6 -7.32 4.51 -28.22
CA THR A 6 -8.29 5.58 -28.50
C THR A 6 -9.54 5.45 -27.63
N LYS A 7 -10.04 4.22 -27.42
CA LYS A 7 -11.18 3.97 -26.51
C LYS A 7 -10.86 4.33 -25.05
N ILE A 8 -9.65 4.01 -24.58
CA ILE A 8 -9.18 4.36 -23.23
C ILE A 8 -9.07 5.88 -23.08
N ARG A 9 -8.43 6.56 -24.03
CA ARG A 9 -8.28 8.03 -24.03
C ARG A 9 -9.64 8.73 -23.98
N ARG A 10 -10.59 8.29 -24.80
CA ARG A 10 -11.98 8.82 -24.82
C ARG A 10 -12.69 8.60 -23.49
N THR A 11 -12.57 7.41 -22.91
CA THR A 11 -13.17 7.08 -21.62
C THR A 11 -12.60 7.95 -20.49
N PHE A 12 -11.27 8.09 -20.43
CA PHE A 12 -10.63 8.90 -19.41
C PHE A 12 -10.95 10.40 -19.56
N ALA A 13 -10.93 10.92 -20.78
CA ALA A 13 -11.26 12.33 -21.02
C ALA A 13 -12.73 12.64 -20.67
N ALA A 14 -13.65 11.71 -20.93
CA ALA A 14 -15.04 11.83 -20.49
C ALA A 14 -15.16 11.86 -18.95
N GLN A 15 -14.42 10.99 -18.26
CA GLN A 15 -14.40 10.96 -16.79
C GLN A 15 -13.81 12.25 -16.19
N LEU A 16 -12.71 12.77 -16.74
CA LEU A 16 -12.11 14.03 -16.27
C LEU A 16 -13.03 15.23 -16.52
N THR A 17 -13.67 15.27 -17.70
CA THR A 17 -14.66 16.30 -18.04
C THR A 17 -15.79 16.33 -17.00
N ALA A 18 -16.34 15.15 -16.66
CA ALA A 18 -17.37 15.02 -15.64
C ALA A 18 -16.87 15.37 -14.22
N LYS A 19 -15.74 14.79 -13.80
CA LYS A 19 -15.11 14.99 -12.47
C LYS A 19 -14.87 16.47 -12.20
N HIS A 20 -14.36 17.19 -13.20
CA HIS A 20 -14.01 18.60 -13.06
C HIS A 20 -15.11 19.56 -13.51
N LYS A 21 -16.27 19.05 -13.92
CA LYS A 21 -17.40 19.84 -14.44
C LYS A 21 -16.98 20.78 -15.56
N LEU A 22 -16.14 20.31 -16.47
CA LEU A 22 -15.67 21.10 -17.61
C LEU A 22 -16.83 21.28 -18.59
N LYS A 23 -16.98 22.49 -19.13
CA LYS A 23 -18.02 22.81 -20.12
C LYS A 23 -17.52 22.45 -21.52
N LEU A 24 -17.31 21.17 -21.76
CA LEU A 24 -16.80 20.63 -23.01
C LEU A 24 -17.74 19.56 -23.55
N THR A 25 -18.00 19.62 -24.85
CA THR A 25 -18.75 18.58 -25.55
C THR A 25 -17.78 17.49 -25.99
N ILE A 26 -17.97 16.28 -25.47
CA ILE A 26 -17.11 15.14 -25.81
C ILE A 26 -17.41 14.72 -27.26
N PRO A 27 -16.39 14.64 -28.15
CA PRO A 27 -16.59 14.17 -29.52
C PRO A 27 -17.17 12.75 -29.56
N ASN A 28 -18.06 12.50 -30.52
CA ASN A 28 -18.70 11.20 -30.70
C ASN A 28 -17.69 10.13 -31.10
N HIS A 29 -18.07 8.85 -30.96
CA HIS A 29 -17.19 7.73 -31.30
C HIS A 29 -16.78 7.73 -32.79
N ASP A 30 -17.61 8.31 -33.66
CA ASP A 30 -17.34 8.40 -35.10
C ASP A 30 -16.54 9.64 -35.50
N SER A 31 -16.19 10.51 -34.55
CA SER A 31 -15.36 11.69 -34.82
C SER A 31 -13.93 11.28 -35.18
N SER A 32 -13.34 12.05 -36.11
CA SER A 32 -11.95 11.84 -36.54
C SER A 32 -10.96 11.97 -35.37
N GLU A 33 -9.81 11.30 -35.48
CA GLU A 33 -8.73 11.43 -34.48
C GLU A 33 -8.28 12.90 -34.33
N ALA A 34 -8.22 13.67 -35.43
CA ALA A 34 -7.87 15.08 -35.39
C ALA A 34 -8.89 15.92 -34.58
N THR A 35 -10.18 15.63 -34.71
CA THR A 35 -11.24 16.26 -33.91
C THR A 35 -11.08 15.92 -32.42
N PHE A 36 -10.69 14.69 -32.11
CA PHE A 36 -10.47 14.26 -30.74
C PHE A 36 -9.20 14.90 -30.12
N GLU A 37 -8.10 15.02 -30.88
CA GLU A 37 -6.89 15.71 -30.42
C GLU A 37 -7.14 17.21 -30.14
N LEU A 38 -7.99 17.88 -30.93
CA LEU A 38 -8.40 19.26 -30.64
C LEU A 38 -9.16 19.37 -29.32
N PHE A 39 -10.08 18.44 -29.06
CA PHE A 39 -10.81 18.36 -27.79
C PHE A 39 -9.87 18.13 -26.60
N LEU A 40 -8.85 17.26 -26.74
CA LEU A 40 -7.87 17.00 -25.70
C LEU A 40 -7.07 18.26 -25.32
N ARG A 41 -6.63 19.03 -26.32
CA ARG A 41 -5.95 20.32 -26.09
C ARG A 41 -6.83 21.33 -25.37
N GLU A 42 -8.11 21.42 -25.75
CA GLU A 42 -9.06 22.33 -25.10
C GLU A 42 -9.31 21.92 -23.65
N MET A 43 -9.44 20.61 -23.39
CA MET A 43 -9.58 20.07 -22.04
C MET A 43 -8.37 20.39 -21.17
N GLN A 44 -7.16 20.20 -21.69
CA GLN A 44 -5.92 20.53 -21.00
C GLN A 44 -5.87 22.01 -20.61
N GLN A 45 -6.23 22.91 -21.53
CA GLN A 45 -6.29 24.34 -21.27
C GLN A 45 -7.29 24.70 -20.15
N GLN A 46 -8.47 24.08 -20.13
CA GLN A 46 -9.46 24.32 -19.07
C GLN A 46 -8.98 23.81 -17.70
N LEU A 47 -8.31 22.66 -17.65
CA LEU A 47 -7.74 22.13 -16.41
C LEU A 47 -6.64 23.05 -15.86
N HIS A 48 -5.72 23.54 -16.71
CA HIS A 48 -4.69 24.49 -16.28
C HIS A 48 -5.27 25.83 -15.82
N LYS A 49 -6.30 26.37 -16.48
CA LYS A 49 -7.01 27.58 -16.03
C LYS A 49 -7.63 27.38 -14.64
N LYS A 50 -8.23 26.20 -14.40
CA LYS A 50 -8.82 25.85 -13.11
C LYS A 50 -7.77 25.74 -12.00
N LEU A 51 -6.62 25.13 -12.31
CA LEU A 51 -5.49 25.03 -11.40
C LEU A 51 -4.92 26.42 -11.05
N ALA A 52 -4.75 27.30 -12.04
CA ALA A 52 -4.30 28.67 -11.81
C ALA A 52 -5.23 29.44 -10.86
N LYS A 53 -6.55 29.32 -11.06
CA LYS A 53 -7.54 29.92 -10.16
C LYS A 53 -7.47 29.37 -8.73
N GLN A 54 -7.24 28.06 -8.58
CA GLN A 54 -7.04 27.46 -7.24
C GLN A 54 -5.73 27.92 -6.59
N ASN A 55 -4.68 28.16 -7.37
CA ASN A 55 -3.43 28.73 -6.86
C ASN A 55 -3.63 30.16 -6.33
N GLU A 56 -4.36 31.01 -7.05
CA GLU A 56 -4.70 32.36 -6.60
C GLU A 56 -5.49 32.36 -5.28
N GLN A 57 -6.46 31.44 -5.15
CA GLN A 57 -7.25 31.30 -3.93
C GLN A 57 -6.42 30.83 -2.72
N LEU A 58 -5.40 30.00 -2.94
CA LEU A 58 -4.52 29.48 -1.90
C LEU A 58 -3.42 30.46 -1.46
N LEU A 59 -3.14 31.53 -2.22
CA LEU A 59 -2.21 32.57 -1.79
C LEU A 59 -2.67 33.28 -0.49
N HIS A 60 -3.95 33.14 -0.14
CA HIS A 60 -4.57 33.73 1.05
C HIS A 60 -4.83 32.72 2.19
N GLU A 61 -4.45 31.44 2.03
CA GLU A 61 -4.65 30.39 3.04
C GLU A 61 -3.31 29.84 3.55
N SER A 62 -3.04 29.94 4.85
CA SER A 62 -1.76 29.52 5.46
C SER A 62 -1.71 28.07 5.95
N ASN A 63 -2.74 27.25 5.67
CA ASN A 63 -2.85 25.91 6.22
C ASN A 63 -2.92 24.81 5.13
N GLY A 64 -1.88 23.96 5.09
CA GLY A 64 -1.72 22.86 4.12
C GLY A 64 -2.73 21.71 4.24
N ASN A 65 -3.65 21.77 5.21
CA ASN A 65 -4.74 20.79 5.37
C ASN A 65 -6.11 21.32 4.92
N SER A 66 -6.15 22.48 4.24
CA SER A 66 -7.38 23.01 3.65
C SER A 66 -7.98 22.04 2.61
N PRO A 67 -9.32 21.85 2.58
CA PRO A 67 -9.98 21.12 1.50
C PRO A 67 -9.61 21.61 0.11
N LEU A 68 -9.32 22.91 -0.04
CA LEU A 68 -8.88 23.52 -1.29
C LEU A 68 -7.47 23.05 -1.69
N PHE A 69 -6.58 22.86 -0.72
CA PHE A 69 -5.22 22.34 -0.96
C PHE A 69 -5.25 20.88 -1.42
N ILE A 70 -6.11 20.05 -0.82
CA ILE A 70 -6.32 18.66 -1.24
C ILE A 70 -6.91 18.61 -2.66
N GLN A 71 -7.91 19.45 -2.96
CA GLN A 71 -8.50 19.53 -4.31
C GLN A 71 -7.48 19.97 -5.36
N LYS A 72 -6.61 20.92 -5.03
CA LYS A 72 -5.50 21.35 -5.90
C LYS A 72 -4.53 20.19 -6.18
N LYS A 73 -4.06 19.49 -5.15
CA LYS A 73 -3.15 18.34 -5.32
C LYS A 73 -3.77 17.28 -6.22
N GLN A 74 -5.06 17.00 -6.05
CA GLN A 74 -5.77 16.06 -6.92
C GLN A 74 -5.89 16.55 -8.37
N LEU A 75 -6.18 17.84 -8.59
CA LEU A 75 -6.24 18.43 -9.93
C LEU A 75 -4.88 18.41 -10.63
N GLN A 76 -3.80 18.69 -9.90
CA GLN A 76 -2.43 18.60 -10.39
C GLN A 76 -2.10 17.17 -10.86
N LYS A 77 -2.38 16.16 -10.02
CA LYS A 77 -2.18 14.74 -10.37
C LYS A 77 -3.00 14.34 -11.61
N ASP A 78 -4.25 14.81 -11.71
CA ASP A 78 -5.11 14.53 -12.87
C ASP A 78 -4.55 15.15 -14.18
N ILE A 79 -3.88 16.31 -14.11
CA ILE A 79 -3.22 16.96 -15.26
C ILE A 79 -1.97 16.18 -15.68
N GLU A 80 -1.16 15.75 -14.72
CA GLU A 80 0.05 14.95 -14.99
C GLU A 80 -0.30 13.60 -15.61
N ASP A 81 -1.30 12.92 -15.07
CA ASP A 81 -1.84 11.67 -15.62
C ASP A 81 -2.38 11.88 -17.05
N PHE A 82 -3.00 13.03 -17.32
CA PHE A 82 -3.47 13.39 -18.65
C PHE A 82 -2.33 13.65 -19.65
N GLN A 83 -1.23 14.29 -19.22
CA GLN A 83 -0.06 14.51 -20.06
C GLN A 83 0.68 13.20 -20.39
N LEU A 84 0.80 12.29 -19.42
CA LEU A 84 1.38 10.96 -19.62
C LEU A 84 0.59 10.17 -20.68
N LEU A 85 -0.72 10.38 -20.71
CA LEU A 85 -1.66 9.82 -21.66
C LEU A 85 -1.44 10.26 -23.12
N GLU A 86 -0.96 11.48 -23.33
CA GLU A 86 -0.67 12.02 -24.67
C GLU A 86 0.65 11.50 -25.24
N GLN A 87 1.59 11.08 -24.40
CA GLN A 87 2.96 10.76 -24.83
C GLN A 87 3.14 9.42 -25.57
N ARG A 88 2.07 8.64 -25.81
CA ARG A 88 1.95 7.47 -26.72
C ARG A 88 3.04 6.37 -26.67
N GLN A 89 4.03 6.38 -25.78
CA GLN A 89 5.24 5.55 -25.96
C GLN A 89 5.49 4.46 -24.91
N ASP A 90 4.67 4.31 -23.87
CA ASP A 90 4.90 3.28 -22.86
C ASP A 90 3.67 2.40 -22.59
N ALA A 91 3.75 1.14 -23.03
CA ALA A 91 2.72 0.12 -22.80
C ALA A 91 2.44 -0.13 -21.30
N ARG A 92 3.44 0.10 -20.43
CA ARG A 92 3.33 -0.06 -18.98
C ARG A 92 2.56 1.11 -18.35
N ALA A 93 2.82 2.34 -18.79
CA ALA A 93 2.05 3.52 -18.40
C ALA A 93 0.58 3.41 -18.85
N ILE A 94 0.35 2.88 -20.06
CA ILE A 94 -0.99 2.61 -20.59
C ILE A 94 -1.71 1.55 -19.75
N GLN A 95 -1.03 0.49 -19.29
CA GLN A 95 -1.63 -0.55 -18.46
C GLN A 95 -1.99 -0.04 -17.05
N GLN A 96 -1.10 0.70 -16.39
CA GLN A 96 -1.38 1.34 -15.09
C GLN A 96 -2.52 2.35 -15.17
N LEU A 97 -2.67 3.00 -16.32
CA LEU A 97 -3.77 3.91 -16.59
C LEU A 97 -5.10 3.17 -16.78
N ILE A 98 -5.13 2.06 -17.54
CA ILE A 98 -6.35 1.23 -17.70
C ILE A 98 -6.90 0.86 -16.33
N GLU A 99 -6.03 0.40 -15.43
CA GLU A 99 -6.40 0.00 -14.07
C GLU A 99 -6.96 1.17 -13.25
N ARG A 100 -6.46 2.40 -13.45
CA ARG A 100 -6.95 3.61 -12.78
C ARG A 100 -8.28 4.12 -13.34
N VAL A 101 -8.47 4.10 -14.66
CA VAL A 101 -9.74 4.47 -15.34
C VAL A 101 -10.88 3.53 -14.91
N GLU A 102 -10.58 2.24 -14.80
CA GLU A 102 -11.52 1.23 -14.30
C GLU A 102 -11.87 1.47 -12.83
N HIS A 103 -10.88 1.83 -12.00
CA HIS A 103 -11.08 2.19 -10.60
C HIS A 103 -11.98 3.44 -10.45
N MET A 104 -11.78 4.47 -11.26
CA MET A 104 -12.64 5.68 -11.28
C MET A 104 -14.07 5.37 -11.74
N ALA A 105 -14.24 4.52 -12.77
CA ALA A 105 -15.56 4.12 -13.27
C ALA A 105 -16.38 3.32 -12.24
N MET A 106 -15.71 2.54 -11.38
CA MET A 106 -16.36 1.79 -10.30
C MET A 106 -16.79 2.67 -9.13
N PHE A 107 -16.10 3.78 -8.90
CA PHE A 107 -16.46 4.73 -7.86
C PHE A 107 -17.75 5.49 -8.21
N ASN A 108 -17.90 5.93 -9.46
CA ASN A 108 -19.08 6.69 -9.92
C ASN A 108 -20.35 5.83 -10.01
N ARG A 109 -20.24 4.55 -10.41
CA ARG A 109 -21.39 3.61 -10.46
C ARG A 109 -22.04 3.34 -9.12
N LYS A 110 -21.36 3.58 -8.00
CA LYS A 110 -21.93 3.43 -6.65
C LYS A 110 -22.77 4.63 -6.21
N GLN A 111 -22.66 5.79 -6.86
CA GLN A 111 -23.47 6.95 -6.53
C GLN A 111 -24.86 6.90 -7.20
N ASP A 112 -24.99 6.27 -8.38
CA ASP A 112 -26.27 6.20 -9.11
C ASP A 112 -27.23 5.09 -8.62
N ILE A 113 -26.75 4.12 -7.84
CA ILE A 113 -27.59 3.02 -7.32
C ILE A 113 -28.28 3.41 -5.99
N GLY A 114 -27.97 4.59 -5.42
CA GLY A 114 -28.55 5.09 -4.17
C GLY A 114 -29.95 5.72 -4.28
N GLY A 115 -30.62 5.63 -5.44
CA GLY A 115 -31.83 6.38 -5.74
C GLY A 115 -33.17 5.84 -5.23
N ILE A 116 -33.23 4.71 -4.51
CA ILE A 116 -34.49 4.14 -4.00
C ILE A 116 -34.32 3.71 -2.54
N ALA A 117 -34.41 4.67 -1.63
CA ALA A 117 -34.85 4.48 -0.23
C ALA A 117 -35.02 5.86 0.43
N SER A 118 -36.06 6.59 0.03
CA SER A 118 -36.58 7.71 0.80
C SER A 118 -37.44 7.16 1.94
N SER A 119 -36.99 7.35 3.19
CA SER A 119 -37.79 7.64 4.40
C SER A 119 -37.16 7.15 5.70
N ILE A 120 -36.02 7.72 6.12
CA ILE A 120 -35.74 7.93 7.56
C ILE A 120 -35.13 9.31 7.74
N GLN A 121 -35.68 10.04 8.71
CA GLN A 121 -35.45 11.44 8.99
C GLN A 121 -33.98 11.78 9.29
N SER A 122 -33.61 12.96 8.81
CA SER A 122 -32.44 13.75 9.18
C SER A 122 -32.25 13.81 10.71
N SER A 123 -31.14 13.26 11.21
CA SER A 123 -30.22 13.95 12.12
C SER A 123 -28.97 13.08 12.40
N GLN A 124 -27.82 13.75 12.50
CA GLN A 124 -26.48 13.27 12.91
C GLN A 124 -25.47 12.93 11.78
N LEU A 125 -24.40 13.73 11.74
CA LEU A 125 -23.22 13.64 10.89
C LEU A 125 -22.35 12.40 11.23
N PRO A 126 -21.56 11.86 10.26
CA PRO A 126 -20.92 10.57 10.37
C PRO A 126 -19.52 10.69 11.01
N ASN A 127 -19.40 10.34 12.28
CA ASN A 127 -18.09 10.22 12.95
C ASN A 127 -18.11 9.10 13.99
N GLN A 128 -18.42 7.88 13.56
CA GLN A 128 -18.14 6.69 14.38
C GLN A 128 -17.01 5.88 13.74
N PRO A 129 -15.90 5.63 14.47
CA PRO A 129 -14.84 4.75 13.99
C PRO A 129 -15.42 3.34 13.83
N ILE A 130 -15.18 2.73 12.67
CA ILE A 130 -15.59 1.35 12.40
C ILE A 130 -14.75 0.45 13.32
N VAL A 131 -15.33 0.05 14.45
CA VAL A 131 -14.79 -0.99 15.32
C VAL A 131 -14.89 -2.30 14.54
N MET A 132 -13.75 -2.82 14.07
CA MET A 132 -13.73 -4.12 13.42
C MET A 132 -13.95 -5.20 14.47
N SER A 133 -15.17 -5.74 14.54
CA SER A 133 -15.42 -7.05 15.16
C SER A 133 -14.53 -8.11 14.48
N PRO A 134 -14.11 -9.19 15.19
CA PRO A 134 -13.25 -10.23 14.63
C PRO A 134 -14.04 -11.05 13.62
N ILE A 135 -14.19 -10.50 12.41
CA ILE A 135 -14.70 -11.23 11.26
C ILE A 135 -13.68 -12.36 11.02
N LYS A 136 -14.15 -13.61 10.98
CA LYS A 136 -13.38 -14.75 10.45
C LYS A 136 -13.08 -14.48 8.96
N LEU A 137 -12.10 -13.62 8.70
CA LEU A 137 -11.72 -13.13 7.36
C LEU A 137 -10.86 -14.13 6.59
N ASN A 138 -10.52 -15.26 7.21
CA ASN A 138 -9.70 -16.28 6.56
C ASN A 138 -10.62 -17.31 5.92
N SER A 139 -10.86 -17.17 4.61
CA SER A 139 -11.56 -18.21 3.84
C SER A 139 -10.78 -19.53 3.95
N PRO A 140 -11.44 -20.65 4.31
CA PRO A 140 -10.79 -21.95 4.38
C PRO A 140 -10.28 -22.42 3.01
N LEU A 141 -10.81 -21.86 1.91
CA LEU A 141 -10.42 -22.16 0.54
C LEU A 141 -9.34 -21.21 -0.02
N CYS A 142 -8.69 -20.42 0.84
CA CYS A 142 -7.68 -19.45 0.40
C CYS A 142 -6.32 -20.13 0.11
N SER A 143 -6.04 -20.38 -1.17
CA SER A 143 -4.75 -20.92 -1.62
C SER A 143 -3.56 -20.06 -1.20
N TYR A 144 -3.70 -18.72 -1.23
CA TYR A 144 -2.64 -17.80 -0.80
C TYR A 144 -2.27 -18.00 0.68
N ARG A 145 -3.27 -18.20 1.54
CA ARG A 145 -3.03 -18.50 2.96
C ARG A 145 -2.29 -19.81 3.12
N ALA A 146 -2.68 -20.85 2.39
CA ALA A 146 -2.02 -22.16 2.44
C ALA A 146 -0.53 -22.05 2.03
N LEU A 147 -0.24 -21.36 0.93
CA LEU A 147 1.13 -21.12 0.45
C LEU A 147 1.96 -20.32 1.48
N CYS A 148 1.40 -19.26 2.06
CA CYS A 148 2.09 -18.50 3.10
C CYS A 148 2.33 -19.35 4.36
N SER A 149 1.39 -20.24 4.72
CA SER A 149 1.51 -21.10 5.90
C SER A 149 2.61 -22.14 5.69
N GLU A 150 2.70 -22.74 4.50
CA GLU A 150 3.79 -23.65 4.13
C GLU A 150 5.16 -22.96 4.26
N LEU A 151 5.28 -21.70 3.83
CA LEU A 151 6.53 -20.96 4.04
C LEU A 151 6.85 -20.78 5.53
N VAL A 152 5.86 -20.41 6.36
CA VAL A 152 6.07 -20.22 7.80
C VAL A 152 6.47 -21.52 8.49
N GLU A 153 5.88 -22.66 8.11
CA GLU A 153 6.29 -23.97 8.58
C GLU A 153 7.76 -24.27 8.25
N ARG A 154 8.20 -23.93 7.03
CA ARG A 154 9.60 -24.07 6.60
C ARG A 154 10.59 -23.18 7.34
N LEU A 155 10.14 -22.06 7.90
CA LEU A 155 10.99 -21.24 8.77
C LEU A 155 11.41 -22.01 10.03
N ASN A 156 10.67 -23.08 10.39
CA ASN A 156 10.93 -23.92 11.55
C ASN A 156 11.06 -23.12 12.86
N TRP A 157 10.22 -22.08 12.99
CA TRP A 157 10.16 -21.28 14.21
C TRP A 157 9.34 -22.02 15.28
N PRO A 158 9.68 -21.88 16.58
CA PRO A 158 8.92 -22.54 17.64
C PRO A 158 7.45 -22.11 17.62
N SER A 159 6.53 -23.09 17.65
CA SER A 159 5.09 -22.82 17.56
C SER A 159 4.59 -21.86 18.65
N GLU A 160 5.31 -21.80 19.77
CA GLU A 160 5.00 -20.99 20.94
C GLU A 160 5.13 -19.50 20.68
N VAL A 161 5.84 -19.07 19.63
CA VAL A 161 5.92 -17.64 19.27
C VAL A 161 4.65 -17.15 18.58
N PHE A 162 3.83 -18.06 18.04
CA PHE A 162 2.64 -17.73 17.26
C PHE A 162 1.35 -17.77 18.10
N ALA A 163 0.40 -16.94 17.68
CA ALA A 163 -0.95 -16.82 18.23
C ALA A 163 -1.95 -16.83 17.06
N SER A 164 -2.25 -18.04 16.58
CA SER A 164 -3.01 -18.30 15.35
C SER A 164 -4.41 -17.66 15.34
N GLU A 165 -4.98 -17.38 16.51
CA GLU A 165 -6.25 -16.67 16.68
C GLU A 165 -6.21 -15.23 16.13
N TYR A 166 -5.00 -14.66 15.95
CA TYR A 166 -4.79 -13.33 15.40
C TYR A 166 -4.30 -13.34 13.94
N ASP A 167 -4.31 -14.50 13.29
CA ASP A 167 -3.95 -14.65 11.87
C ASP A 167 -4.94 -13.92 10.97
N ARG A 168 -4.44 -13.25 9.95
CA ARG A 168 -5.28 -12.52 9.01
C ARG A 168 -4.68 -12.46 7.61
N CYS A 169 -5.44 -12.95 6.63
CA CYS A 169 -5.08 -12.87 5.23
C CYS A 169 -5.66 -11.60 4.59
N PHE A 170 -4.82 -10.85 3.89
CA PHE A 170 -5.20 -9.64 3.16
C PHE A 170 -5.11 -9.82 1.64
N CYS A 171 -5.15 -11.05 1.14
CA CYS A 171 -5.25 -11.32 -0.29
C CYS A 171 -6.62 -10.91 -0.85
N LYS A 172 -6.75 -10.84 -2.17
CA LYS A 172 -8.00 -10.44 -2.84
C LYS A 172 -9.21 -11.30 -2.46
N THR A 173 -9.00 -12.58 -2.10
CA THR A 173 -10.06 -13.49 -1.66
C THR A 173 -10.53 -13.22 -0.23
N CYS A 174 -9.60 -12.97 0.69
CA CYS A 174 -9.90 -12.81 2.12
C CYS A 174 -10.21 -11.35 2.51
N TYR A 175 -9.64 -10.39 1.78
CA TYR A 175 -9.81 -8.96 2.00
C TYR A 175 -9.98 -8.24 0.66
N PRO A 176 -11.20 -8.32 0.05
CA PRO A 176 -11.46 -7.79 -1.28
C PRO A 176 -11.25 -6.27 -1.36
N LEU A 177 -11.17 -5.74 -2.58
CA LEU A 177 -10.97 -4.30 -2.82
C LEU A 177 -12.12 -3.43 -2.30
N SER A 178 -13.31 -4.01 -2.11
CA SER A 178 -14.44 -3.33 -1.48
C SER A 178 -14.21 -2.99 0.00
N MET A 179 -13.28 -3.68 0.67
CA MET A 179 -12.94 -3.40 2.07
C MET A 179 -12.04 -2.17 2.19
N PRO A 180 -12.05 -1.44 3.33
CA PRO A 180 -11.24 -0.24 3.51
C PRO A 180 -9.73 -0.46 3.41
N ASN A 181 -8.99 0.53 2.90
CA ASN A 181 -7.51 0.55 2.88
C ASN A 181 -6.89 1.02 4.20
N ILE A 182 -7.71 1.61 5.06
CA ILE A 182 -7.32 2.12 6.36
C ILE A 182 -8.25 1.58 7.43
N CYS A 183 -7.70 1.38 8.61
CA CYS A 183 -8.47 1.18 9.82
C CYS A 183 -8.02 2.23 10.84
N GLN A 184 -8.96 3.03 11.32
CA GLN A 184 -8.68 3.91 12.45
C GLN A 184 -8.96 3.13 13.72
N VAL A 185 -7.89 2.61 14.31
CA VAL A 185 -7.96 1.96 15.61
C VAL A 185 -7.87 3.07 16.64
N ASN A 186 -9.03 3.59 17.03
CA ASN A 186 -9.26 4.38 18.25
C ASN A 186 -8.76 5.85 18.22
N THR A 187 -9.31 6.64 19.15
CA THR A 187 -9.23 8.11 19.21
C THR A 187 -7.89 8.67 19.66
N GLY A 188 -6.99 7.84 20.20
CA GLY A 188 -5.71 8.29 20.79
C GLY A 188 -4.49 8.23 19.88
N ASN A 189 -4.57 7.51 18.76
CA ASN A 189 -3.44 7.36 17.83
C ASN A 189 -3.59 8.33 16.64
N LYS A 190 -2.56 9.16 16.43
CA LYS A 190 -2.50 10.14 15.33
C LYS A 190 -2.41 9.48 13.94
N TYR A 191 -1.88 8.27 13.84
CA TYR A 191 -1.59 7.62 12.56
C TYR A 191 -2.60 6.52 12.22
N PRO A 192 -3.33 6.61 11.09
CA PRO A 192 -4.24 5.55 10.67
C PRO A 192 -3.47 4.26 10.40
N THR A 193 -4.08 3.11 10.69
CA THR A 193 -3.47 1.82 10.32
C THR A 193 -3.68 1.57 8.84
N ILE A 194 -2.59 1.51 8.07
CA ILE A 194 -2.62 1.13 6.66
C ILE A 194 -2.73 -0.39 6.55
N ILE A 195 -3.71 -0.86 5.76
CA ILE A 195 -3.98 -2.29 5.58
C ILE A 195 -2.96 -2.91 4.60
N PRO A 196 -2.25 -3.99 4.98
CA PRO A 196 -1.20 -4.58 4.17
C PRO A 196 -1.79 -5.49 3.07
N ARG A 197 -2.39 -4.91 2.03
CA ARG A 197 -3.01 -5.69 0.94
C ARG A 197 -2.05 -6.66 0.26
N ASN A 198 -2.55 -7.86 -0.05
CA ASN A 198 -1.79 -8.97 -0.60
C ASN A 198 -0.69 -9.51 0.32
N TRP A 199 -0.84 -9.34 1.64
CA TRP A 199 0.01 -9.99 2.64
C TRP A 199 -0.81 -10.98 3.48
N MET A 200 -0.13 -11.95 4.07
CA MET A 200 -0.66 -12.79 5.14
C MET A 200 0.01 -12.38 6.45
N LYS A 201 -0.76 -11.98 7.46
CA LYS A 201 -0.24 -11.73 8.81
C LYS A 201 -0.46 -12.98 9.65
N PHE A 202 0.62 -13.55 10.17
CA PHE A 202 0.59 -14.55 11.23
C PHE A 202 0.67 -13.85 12.59
N GLY A 203 -0.25 -14.15 13.49
CA GLY A 203 -0.29 -13.57 14.82
C GLY A 203 0.93 -13.99 15.64
N LEU A 204 1.53 -13.05 16.37
CA LEU A 204 2.59 -13.34 17.33
C LEU A 204 2.06 -13.23 18.76
N LYS A 205 2.58 -14.05 19.67
CA LYS A 205 2.26 -13.92 21.10
C LYS A 205 2.84 -12.62 21.64
N VAL A 206 1.98 -11.90 22.35
CA VAL A 206 2.33 -10.65 23.02
C VAL A 206 2.04 -10.78 24.51
N ASP A 207 2.84 -10.13 25.34
CA ASP A 207 2.64 -10.08 26.77
C ASP A 207 1.30 -9.37 27.12
N GLY A 208 0.37 -10.15 27.66
CA GLY A 208 -0.98 -9.67 28.01
C GLY A 208 -1.00 -8.65 29.15
N VAL A 209 -0.01 -8.67 30.04
CA VAL A 209 0.09 -7.69 31.13
C VAL A 209 0.62 -6.38 30.59
N GLN A 210 1.71 -6.44 29.81
CA GLN A 210 2.32 -5.25 29.19
C GLN A 210 1.32 -4.51 28.29
N THR A 211 0.56 -5.25 27.48
CA THR A 211 -0.43 -4.65 26.56
C THR A 211 -1.56 -3.92 27.28
N LYS A 212 -2.03 -4.45 28.41
CA LYS A 212 -3.07 -3.81 29.23
C LYS A 212 -2.55 -2.55 29.93
N VAL A 213 -1.40 -2.65 30.60
CA VAL A 213 -0.82 -1.53 31.37
C VAL A 213 -0.52 -0.33 30.46
N HIS A 214 0.05 -0.56 29.29
CA HIS A 214 0.40 0.50 28.34
C HIS A 214 -0.71 0.84 27.34
N GLN A 215 -1.88 0.20 27.43
CA GLN A 215 -3.02 0.39 26.52
C GLN A 215 -2.59 0.29 25.06
N ILE A 216 -1.78 -0.73 24.74
CA ILE A 216 -1.03 -0.81 23.49
C ILE A 216 -1.96 -0.88 22.28
N TRP A 217 -3.06 -1.61 22.42
CA TRP A 217 -4.03 -1.75 21.33
C TRP A 217 -4.79 -0.47 21.01
N ASP A 218 -4.88 0.45 21.97
CA ASP A 218 -5.64 1.70 21.87
C ASP A 218 -4.77 2.91 21.54
N LYS A 219 -3.52 2.92 22.05
CA LYS A 219 -2.63 4.08 21.97
C LYS A 219 -1.50 3.90 20.96
N TRP A 220 -0.99 2.68 20.76
CA TRP A 220 0.24 2.47 19.99
C TRP A 220 -0.07 2.31 18.50
N ALA A 221 0.67 3.09 17.70
CA ALA A 221 0.49 3.11 16.25
C ALA A 221 0.97 1.80 15.62
N VAL A 222 0.33 1.39 14.53
CA VAL A 222 0.81 0.25 13.75
C VAL A 222 1.95 0.73 12.85
N SER A 223 3.07 0.02 12.89
CA SER A 223 4.18 0.21 11.96
C SER A 223 4.73 -1.15 11.50
N TYR A 224 5.73 -1.13 10.62
CA TYR A 224 6.30 -2.28 9.96
C TYR A 224 7.82 -2.18 9.94
N HIS A 225 8.51 -3.30 10.16
CA HIS A 225 9.97 -3.39 10.14
C HIS A 225 10.42 -4.52 9.22
N GLY A 226 11.07 -4.17 8.12
CA GLY A 226 11.67 -5.12 7.18
C GLY A 226 12.93 -5.75 7.76
N THR A 227 13.09 -7.06 7.59
CA THR A 227 14.26 -7.78 8.09
C THR A 227 14.44 -9.13 7.37
N VAL A 228 15.37 -9.96 7.85
CA VAL A 228 15.60 -11.34 7.42
C VAL A 228 15.05 -12.35 8.45
N PRO A 229 14.72 -13.60 8.05
CA PRO A 229 14.14 -14.58 8.98
C PRO A 229 14.91 -14.82 10.27
N SER A 230 16.23 -15.00 10.21
CA SER A 230 17.05 -15.25 11.41
C SER A 230 17.02 -14.08 12.41
N ALA A 231 17.12 -12.85 11.89
CA ALA A 231 17.03 -11.64 12.70
C ALA A 231 15.62 -11.43 13.26
N ALA A 232 14.57 -11.70 12.49
CA ALA A 232 13.19 -11.58 12.93
C ALA A 232 12.89 -12.46 14.15
N LEU A 233 13.27 -13.74 14.10
CA LEU A 233 13.10 -14.65 15.23
C LEU A 233 13.84 -14.16 16.47
N SER A 234 15.07 -13.67 16.29
CA SER A 234 15.86 -13.14 17.39
C SER A 234 15.23 -11.90 18.02
N MET A 235 14.73 -10.97 17.20
CA MET A 235 14.02 -9.77 17.69
C MET A 235 12.77 -10.16 18.49
N ILE A 236 11.99 -11.13 18.02
CA ILE A 236 10.81 -11.67 18.72
C ILE A 236 11.21 -12.24 20.08
N LYS A 237 12.24 -13.10 20.11
CA LYS A 237 12.73 -13.72 21.36
C LYS A 237 13.31 -12.68 22.34
N HIS A 238 14.01 -11.66 21.85
CA HIS A 238 14.51 -10.56 22.67
C HIS A 238 13.41 -9.56 23.08
N ARG A 239 12.22 -9.64 22.48
CA ARG A 239 11.13 -8.67 22.64
C ARG A 239 11.54 -7.22 22.34
N GLN A 240 12.49 -7.03 21.43
CA GLN A 240 12.97 -5.72 21.00
C GLN A 240 13.65 -5.80 19.62
N ILE A 241 13.67 -4.68 18.91
CA ILE A 241 14.50 -4.56 17.70
C ILE A 241 15.98 -4.57 18.12
N CYS A 242 16.74 -5.42 17.45
CA CYS A 242 18.18 -5.54 17.64
C CYS A 242 18.89 -4.44 16.84
N LEU A 243 19.86 -3.77 17.46
CA LEU A 243 20.65 -2.70 16.88
C LEU A 243 21.99 -3.21 16.36
N PRO A 244 22.66 -2.47 15.46
CA PRO A 244 24.06 -2.75 15.13
C PRO A 244 24.91 -2.86 16.40
N GLY A 245 25.68 -3.95 16.49
CA GLY A 245 26.48 -4.33 17.64
C GLY A 245 25.88 -5.41 18.54
N ASP A 246 24.56 -5.63 18.47
CA ASP A 246 23.88 -6.70 19.21
C ASP A 246 24.23 -8.08 18.66
N THR A 247 24.08 -9.10 19.49
CA THR A 247 24.26 -10.51 19.11
C THR A 247 22.91 -11.21 19.07
N LEU A 248 22.60 -11.83 17.94
CA LEU A 248 21.41 -12.64 17.73
C LEU A 248 21.49 -13.97 18.50
N PHE A 249 20.38 -14.70 18.59
CA PHE A 249 20.36 -16.00 19.30
C PHE A 249 21.20 -17.09 18.65
N ASP A 250 21.49 -16.97 17.35
CA ASP A 250 22.38 -17.87 16.62
C ASP A 250 23.87 -17.50 16.77
N GLY A 251 24.18 -16.49 17.59
CA GLY A 251 25.54 -15.98 17.79
C GLY A 251 25.99 -14.95 16.75
N THR A 252 25.17 -14.65 15.73
CA THR A 252 25.50 -13.64 14.72
C THR A 252 25.55 -12.25 15.35
N ARG A 253 26.65 -11.54 15.19
CA ARG A 253 26.75 -10.14 15.58
C ARG A 253 26.23 -9.24 14.46
N LEU A 254 25.25 -8.40 14.76
CA LEU A 254 24.71 -7.43 13.82
C LEU A 254 25.76 -6.36 13.51
N THR A 255 26.07 -6.18 12.23
CA THR A 255 26.94 -5.13 11.74
C THR A 255 26.12 -3.99 11.14
N ILE A 256 26.71 -2.80 11.03
CA ILE A 256 26.15 -1.73 10.22
C ILE A 256 26.25 -2.19 8.76
N ARG A 257 25.11 -2.30 8.06
CA ARG A 257 25.09 -2.72 6.65
C ARG A 257 25.67 -1.62 5.76
N LEU A 258 26.27 -2.02 4.65
CA LEU A 258 26.78 -1.08 3.63
C LEU A 258 25.63 -0.19 3.13
N GLY A 259 25.84 1.14 3.13
CA GLY A 259 24.81 2.12 2.77
C GLY A 259 24.02 2.72 3.95
N HIS A 260 24.26 2.27 5.19
CA HIS A 260 23.72 2.90 6.39
C HIS A 260 24.67 3.97 6.93
N ILE A 261 24.12 5.01 7.58
CA ILE A 261 24.91 6.08 8.21
C ILE A 261 25.77 5.48 9.34
N PRO A 262 27.11 5.68 9.33
CA PRO A 262 28.00 5.22 10.40
C PRO A 262 27.55 5.72 11.78
N ASP A 263 27.77 4.91 12.82
CA ASP A 263 27.49 5.22 14.24
C ASP A 263 26.03 5.48 14.63
N GLN A 264 25.09 5.31 13.70
CA GLN A 264 23.67 5.44 14.01
C GLN A 264 23.15 4.20 14.74
N LYS A 265 23.11 4.26 16.08
CA LYS A 265 22.47 3.27 16.95
C LYS A 265 20.96 3.50 17.07
N ALA A 266 20.28 3.47 15.93
CA ALA A 266 18.83 3.61 15.85
C ALA A 266 18.25 2.50 14.97
N PHE A 267 16.95 2.30 15.10
CA PHE A 267 16.17 1.48 14.19
C PHE A 267 15.05 2.30 13.56
N PHE A 268 14.51 1.72 12.49
CA PHE A 268 13.50 2.35 11.68
C PHE A 268 12.30 1.43 11.54
N THR A 269 11.12 2.02 11.66
CA THR A 269 9.87 1.38 11.25
C THR A 269 9.17 2.28 10.23
N SER A 270 8.16 1.76 9.55
CA SER A 270 7.34 2.56 8.63
C SER A 270 5.85 2.34 8.92
N PRO A 271 4.99 3.35 8.78
CA PRO A 271 3.54 3.16 8.80
C PRO A 271 3.03 2.30 7.64
N THR A 272 3.87 2.03 6.63
CA THR A 272 3.48 1.30 5.42
C THR A 272 4.33 0.04 5.26
N ILE A 273 3.67 -1.08 4.98
CA ILE A 273 4.40 -2.32 4.71
C ILE A 273 5.14 -2.27 3.38
N ARG A 274 4.66 -1.46 2.41
CA ARG A 274 5.28 -1.33 1.07
C ARG A 274 6.67 -0.71 1.16
N TYR A 275 6.86 0.29 2.02
CA TYR A 275 8.18 0.87 2.29
C TYR A 275 9.05 -0.10 3.11
N ALA A 276 8.53 -0.66 4.20
CA ALA A 276 9.27 -1.62 5.02
C ALA A 276 9.68 -2.89 4.25
N ALA A 277 8.98 -3.24 3.18
CA ALA A 277 9.27 -4.40 2.34
C ALA A 277 10.28 -4.12 1.21
N GLN A 278 10.86 -2.93 1.10
CA GLN A 278 11.88 -2.67 0.07
C GLN A 278 13.10 -3.59 0.24
N ASN A 279 13.76 -3.95 -0.86
CA ASN A 279 14.81 -4.99 -0.87
C ASN A 279 15.98 -4.70 0.09
N HIS A 280 16.25 -3.42 0.36
CA HIS A 280 17.29 -2.98 1.31
C HIS A 280 16.93 -3.30 2.77
N TYR A 281 15.64 -3.37 3.08
CA TYR A 281 15.11 -3.63 4.42
C TYR A 281 14.70 -5.09 4.59
N ALA A 282 13.89 -5.62 3.66
CA ALA A 282 13.38 -6.99 3.66
C ALA A 282 13.98 -7.78 2.49
N THR A 283 14.93 -8.65 2.79
CA THR A 283 15.57 -9.52 1.79
C THR A 283 14.58 -10.56 1.28
N SER A 284 14.49 -10.69 -0.04
CA SER A 284 13.70 -11.75 -0.67
C SER A 284 14.36 -13.11 -0.45
N ILE A 285 13.58 -14.10 -0.07
CA ILE A 285 13.98 -15.51 -0.02
C ILE A 285 13.22 -16.28 -1.09
N GLU A 286 13.87 -17.26 -1.71
CA GLU A 286 13.20 -18.14 -2.66
C GLU A 286 12.80 -19.45 -1.96
N PHE A 287 11.61 -19.96 -2.30
CA PHE A 287 11.23 -21.32 -1.94
C PHE A 287 10.33 -21.93 -3.01
N THR A 288 10.46 -23.25 -3.20
CA THR A 288 9.59 -24.03 -4.09
C THR A 288 8.48 -24.64 -3.25
N SER A 289 7.22 -24.27 -3.50
CA SER A 289 6.06 -24.80 -2.75
C SER A 289 5.81 -26.28 -3.08
N GLN A 290 5.46 -27.08 -2.07
CA GLN A 290 5.01 -28.46 -2.26
C GLN A 290 3.54 -28.54 -2.68
N ILE A 291 2.75 -27.49 -2.42
CA ILE A 291 1.32 -27.43 -2.72
C ILE A 291 1.10 -27.37 -4.24
N ASP A 292 1.83 -26.50 -4.94
CA ASP A 292 1.63 -26.27 -6.38
C ASP A 292 2.89 -26.45 -7.23
N LYS A 293 3.99 -26.91 -6.61
CA LYS A 293 5.30 -27.15 -7.25
C LYS A 293 5.92 -25.92 -7.91
N CYS A 294 5.46 -24.72 -7.58
CA CYS A 294 5.96 -23.49 -8.16
C CYS A 294 7.04 -22.83 -7.29
N VAL A 295 7.94 -22.09 -7.93
CA VAL A 295 8.94 -21.26 -7.24
C VAL A 295 8.33 -19.91 -6.89
N TYR A 296 8.57 -19.46 -5.66
CA TYR A 296 8.12 -18.18 -5.13
C TYR A 296 9.29 -17.37 -4.59
N THR A 297 9.27 -16.08 -4.85
CA THR A 297 10.00 -15.09 -4.04
C THR A 297 9.11 -14.68 -2.88
N ALA A 298 9.67 -14.68 -1.68
CA ALA A 298 8.97 -14.34 -0.46
C ALA A 298 9.68 -13.19 0.27
N LYS A 299 8.89 -12.30 0.86
CA LYS A 299 9.37 -11.28 1.79
C LYS A 299 8.68 -11.44 3.12
N ILE A 300 9.44 -11.22 4.19
CA ILE A 300 8.90 -11.16 5.55
C ILE A 300 9.09 -9.77 6.13
N VAL A 301 8.12 -9.33 6.92
CA VAL A 301 8.12 -8.03 7.60
C VAL A 301 7.50 -8.23 8.98
N LEU A 302 8.11 -7.70 10.03
CA LEU A 302 7.49 -7.67 11.35
C LEU A 302 6.46 -6.54 11.40
N ARG A 303 5.23 -6.85 11.81
CA ARG A 303 4.24 -5.83 12.18
C ARG A 303 4.44 -5.45 13.63
N CYS A 304 4.50 -4.15 13.85
CA CYS A 304 4.88 -3.52 15.09
C CYS A 304 3.72 -2.69 15.66
N ARG A 305 3.68 -2.58 16.97
CA ARG A 305 3.04 -1.50 17.72
C ARG A 305 4.13 -0.57 18.18
N GLN A 306 4.09 0.68 17.76
CA GLN A 306 5.06 1.72 18.10
C GLN A 306 4.49 2.61 19.20
N MET A 307 5.25 2.76 20.28
CA MET A 307 4.89 3.63 21.40
C MET A 307 4.75 5.09 20.92
N PRO A 308 3.69 5.81 21.31
CA PRO A 308 3.58 7.25 21.03
C PRO A 308 4.79 8.02 21.55
N ASP A 309 5.16 9.10 20.86
CA ASP A 309 6.24 10.03 21.24
C ASP A 309 7.62 9.38 21.46
N SER A 310 7.78 8.16 20.95
CA SER A 310 9.02 7.39 21.07
C SER A 310 9.91 7.46 19.84
N PHE A 311 9.47 8.10 18.77
CA PHE A 311 10.13 8.15 17.48
C PHE A 311 10.05 9.54 16.86
N THR A 312 10.97 9.80 15.94
CA THR A 312 10.96 10.96 15.05
C THR A 312 10.43 10.52 13.69
N VAL A 313 9.52 11.31 13.13
CA VAL A 313 9.03 11.14 11.76
C VAL A 313 9.99 11.85 10.81
N GLN A 314 10.38 11.15 9.75
CA GLN A 314 11.24 11.70 8.71
C GLN A 314 10.90 11.11 7.35
N GLY A 315 11.43 11.74 6.31
CA GLY A 315 11.29 11.26 4.95
C GLY A 315 12.10 10.02 4.65
N GLN A 316 11.82 9.43 3.49
CA GLN A 316 12.56 8.27 3.03
C GLN A 316 14.08 8.52 2.98
N THR A 317 14.88 7.53 3.38
CA THR A 317 16.34 7.56 3.29
C THR A 317 16.90 6.73 2.13
N LEU A 318 16.05 6.25 1.22
CA LEU A 318 16.48 5.51 0.03
C LEU A 318 17.08 6.49 -0.98
N ASN A 319 18.26 6.17 -1.51
CA ASN A 319 18.98 7.01 -2.48
C ASN A 319 18.11 7.34 -3.72
N ASN A 320 18.31 8.55 -4.27
CA ASN A 320 17.58 9.11 -5.41
C ASN A 320 17.57 8.21 -6.68
N SER A 321 18.47 7.24 -6.81
CA SER A 321 18.47 6.28 -7.93
C SER A 321 17.34 5.25 -7.90
N ILE A 322 16.58 5.18 -6.81
CA ILE A 322 15.42 4.27 -6.62
C ILE A 322 14.08 5.06 -6.70
N GLN A 323 14.13 6.37 -6.96
CA GLN A 323 12.96 7.29 -7.01
C GLN A 323 11.90 6.98 -8.07
N ASN A 324 12.09 5.96 -8.92
CA ASN A 324 11.10 5.59 -9.93
C ASN A 324 9.81 4.97 -9.33
N ASP A 325 9.77 4.73 -8.01
CA ASP A 325 8.60 4.24 -7.28
C ASP A 325 8.21 5.27 -6.19
N SER A 326 7.98 6.53 -6.59
CA SER A 326 7.62 7.69 -5.74
C SER A 326 6.21 7.61 -5.13
N ASP A 327 5.70 6.41 -4.95
CA ASP A 327 4.39 6.15 -4.39
C ASP A 327 4.54 4.91 -3.53
N PHE A 328 5.04 5.08 -2.31
CA PHE A 328 5.02 4.01 -1.29
C PHE A 328 3.70 3.99 -0.53
N CYS A 329 2.94 5.08 -0.54
CA CYS A 329 1.57 5.13 -0.07
C CYS A 329 0.85 6.38 -0.58
N ASP A 330 -0.35 6.22 -1.15
CA ASP A 330 -1.23 7.35 -1.46
C ASP A 330 -1.74 8.10 -0.20
N LEU A 331 -1.57 7.52 0.98
CA LEU A 331 -2.17 8.00 2.23
C LEU A 331 -1.16 8.57 3.23
N ILE A 332 0.10 8.19 3.11
CA ILE A 332 1.20 8.68 3.96
C ILE A 332 2.21 9.36 3.04
N PRO A 333 2.47 10.66 3.23
CA PRO A 333 3.48 11.38 2.47
C PRO A 333 4.88 10.73 2.58
N ASP A 334 5.67 10.79 1.51
CA ASP A 334 7.03 10.24 1.48
C ASP A 334 7.99 10.92 2.47
N ASP A 335 7.69 12.15 2.90
CA ASP A 335 8.41 12.90 3.94
C ASP A 335 8.00 12.50 5.38
N GLU A 336 7.02 11.59 5.53
CA GLU A 336 6.56 11.05 6.82
C GLU A 336 6.67 9.51 6.92
N ILE A 337 7.28 8.85 5.94
CA ILE A 337 7.19 7.40 5.77
C ILE A 337 8.19 6.59 6.61
N GLU A 338 9.14 7.25 7.26
CA GLU A 338 10.15 6.61 8.09
C GLU A 338 10.08 7.10 9.54
N TRP A 339 9.98 6.17 10.48
CA TRP A 339 9.91 6.42 11.91
C TRP A 339 11.18 5.93 12.57
N LYS A 340 12.05 6.88 12.94
CA LYS A 340 13.37 6.62 13.52
C LYS A 340 13.32 6.69 15.04
N THR A 341 13.96 5.74 15.72
CA THR A 341 14.14 5.78 17.17
C THR A 341 15.34 4.97 17.63
N ASP A 342 15.93 5.35 18.75
CA ASP A 342 16.96 4.60 19.50
C ASP A 342 16.42 4.03 20.82
N LYS A 343 15.14 4.31 21.14
CA LYS A 343 14.51 3.89 22.39
C LYS A 343 14.17 2.41 22.35
N ARG A 344 14.97 1.60 23.05
CA ARG A 344 14.71 0.16 23.26
C ARG A 344 13.36 -0.06 23.94
N GLY A 345 12.68 -1.15 23.61
CA GLY A 345 11.36 -1.48 24.17
C GLY A 345 10.20 -0.57 23.73
N SER A 346 10.44 0.39 22.82
CA SER A 346 9.39 1.26 22.27
C SER A 346 8.54 0.59 21.17
N VAL A 347 8.85 -0.66 20.84
CA VAL A 347 8.14 -1.46 19.84
C VAL A 347 7.77 -2.81 20.43
N ILE A 348 6.55 -3.26 20.12
CA ILE A 348 6.12 -4.64 20.31
C ILE A 348 5.75 -5.25 18.96
N PHE A 349 6.16 -6.50 18.73
CA PHE A 349 5.79 -7.25 17.54
C PHE A 349 4.45 -7.97 17.75
N ASP A 350 3.46 -7.72 16.90
CA ASP A 350 2.13 -8.35 16.99
C ASP A 350 1.77 -9.18 15.75
N GLY A 351 2.68 -9.28 14.79
CA GLY A 351 2.54 -10.17 13.65
C GLY A 351 3.79 -10.35 12.80
N LEU A 352 3.89 -11.52 12.16
CA LEU A 352 4.79 -11.78 11.04
C LEU A 352 4.01 -11.65 9.75
N CYS A 353 4.31 -10.64 8.94
CA CYS A 353 3.70 -10.45 7.64
C CYS A 353 4.53 -11.14 6.56
N VAL A 354 3.88 -11.96 5.74
CA VAL A 354 4.45 -12.71 4.63
C VAL A 354 3.83 -12.26 3.32
N HIS A 355 4.67 -11.97 2.33
CA HIS A 355 4.25 -11.73 0.96
C HIS A 355 4.94 -12.71 0.02
N LEU A 356 4.15 -13.38 -0.81
CA LEU A 356 4.62 -14.26 -1.86
C LEU A 356 4.36 -13.68 -3.25
N LYS A 357 5.36 -13.80 -4.12
CA LYS A 357 5.28 -13.53 -5.55
C LYS A 357 5.83 -14.73 -6.32
N LYS A 358 4.97 -15.35 -7.13
CA LYS A 358 5.34 -16.48 -8.00
C LYS A 358 6.41 -16.04 -9.00
N VAL A 359 7.48 -16.83 -9.12
CA VAL A 359 8.50 -16.66 -10.15
C VAL A 359 7.96 -17.29 -11.43
N LEU A 360 7.82 -16.49 -12.48
CA LEU A 360 7.43 -17.00 -13.79
C LEU A 360 8.69 -17.57 -14.44
N THR A 361 8.77 -18.89 -14.56
CA THR A 361 9.80 -19.53 -15.39
C THR A 361 9.40 -19.39 -16.86
N HIS A 362 10.37 -19.04 -17.72
CA HIS A 362 10.15 -18.79 -19.15
C HIS A 362 9.87 -20.05 -19.99
N GLU A 363 9.55 -21.19 -19.38
CA GLU A 363 9.55 -22.51 -20.06
C GLU A 363 8.23 -22.94 -20.71
N ASN A 364 7.18 -22.11 -20.76
CA ASN A 364 5.88 -22.50 -21.35
C ASN A 364 5.55 -21.84 -22.72
N ASN A 365 6.55 -21.37 -23.48
CA ASN A 365 6.33 -20.80 -24.84
C ASN A 365 6.78 -21.71 -26.00
N PHE A 366 7.13 -22.96 -25.77
CA PHE A 366 7.41 -23.92 -26.85
C PHE A 366 6.58 -25.20 -26.68
N GLN A 367 5.29 -25.12 -26.99
CA GLN A 367 4.53 -26.25 -27.53
C GLN A 367 3.15 -25.76 -28.00
N GLN A 368 3.09 -25.24 -29.23
CA GLN A 368 1.95 -25.43 -30.12
C GLN A 368 2.35 -25.13 -31.57
N THR A 369 2.47 -26.20 -32.35
CA THR A 369 2.14 -26.35 -33.79
C THR A 369 2.80 -25.38 -34.78
N THR A 370 3.57 -25.84 -35.77
CA THR A 370 3.06 -26.67 -36.88
C THR A 370 4.11 -27.63 -37.45
N VAL A 371 3.71 -28.89 -37.56
CA VAL A 371 4.21 -29.83 -38.59
C VAL A 371 3.58 -29.39 -39.91
N HIS A 372 4.40 -29.09 -40.90
CA HIS A 372 3.97 -28.93 -42.29
C HIS A 372 4.11 -30.28 -43.01
N TYR A 373 2.99 -30.78 -43.52
CA TYR A 373 2.94 -31.53 -44.78
C TYR A 373 2.50 -30.55 -45.86
#